data_AF-A0A268EH05-F1
#
_entry.id   AF-A0A268EH05-F1
#
_cell.length_a   1.000
_cell.length_b   1.000
_cell.length_c   1.000
_cell.angle_alpha   90.00
_cell.angle_beta   90.00
_cell.angle_gamma   90.00
#
_symmetry.space_group_name_H-M   'P 1'
#
loop_
_entity.id
_entity.type
_entity.pdbx_description
1 polymer ?
#
loop_
_entity_poly.entity_id
_entity_poly.type
_entity_poly.pdbx_seq_one_letter_code
_entity_poly.pdbx_strand_id
1 'polypeptide(L)'
;MNVKGSVYRADIFDRFRPPDEPAVVANCAQCDGEIYAGDEVKRTPDGETLHNGYGYDCAKEYADLRTFNAMGTINIRGEID
;
A
#
# COMPACT_ATOMS: atom_id res chain seq x y z
N MET A 1 19.32 -8.57 -38.64
CA MET A 1 19.03 -9.46 -37.49
C MET A 1 17.86 -8.87 -36.74
N ASN A 2 16.76 -9.61 -36.62
CA ASN A 2 15.59 -9.24 -35.82
C ASN A 2 15.70 -9.93 -34.45
N VAL A 3 15.63 -9.18 -33.36
CA VAL A 3 14.98 -9.61 -32.11
C VAL A 3 14.32 -8.42 -31.43
N LYS A 4 13.03 -8.60 -31.11
CA LYS A 4 12.16 -7.68 -30.38
C LYS A 4 12.59 -7.61 -28.91
N GLY A 5 12.34 -6.48 -28.25
CA GLY A 5 12.40 -6.40 -26.79
C GLY A 5 12.15 -4.98 -26.29
N SER A 6 10.89 -4.65 -26.00
CA SER A 6 10.47 -3.48 -25.25
C SER A 6 11.21 -3.38 -23.92
N VAL A 7 11.84 -2.24 -23.61
CA VAL A 7 11.93 -1.75 -22.23
C VAL A 7 11.93 -0.22 -22.26
N TYR A 8 10.75 0.39 -22.16
CA TYR A 8 10.66 1.78 -21.78
C TYR A 8 10.57 1.84 -20.25
N ARG A 9 11.49 2.62 -19.66
CA ARG A 9 11.39 3.37 -18.39
C ARG A 9 11.68 2.64 -17.08
N ALA A 10 12.88 2.86 -16.53
CA ALA A 10 13.07 3.05 -15.08
C ALA A 10 14.40 3.72 -14.67
N ASP A 11 15.25 4.21 -15.57
CA ASP A 11 16.70 4.27 -15.26
C ASP A 11 17.40 5.62 -15.48
N ILE A 12 16.69 6.69 -15.89
CA ILE A 12 17.34 7.98 -16.21
C ILE A 12 17.20 9.02 -15.09
N PHE A 13 16.18 8.92 -14.21
CA PHE A 13 15.94 9.93 -13.17
C PHE A 13 16.45 9.55 -11.77
N ASP A 14 16.89 8.31 -11.56
CA ASP A 14 17.28 7.83 -10.22
C ASP A 14 18.68 8.30 -9.77
N ARG A 15 19.48 8.88 -10.68
CA ARG A 15 20.83 9.41 -10.36
C ARG A 15 20.86 10.86 -9.89
N PHE A 16 19.73 11.57 -9.93
CA PHE A 16 19.64 12.99 -9.57
C PHE A 16 18.91 13.23 -8.25
N ARG A 17 18.63 12.17 -7.48
CA ARG A 17 17.96 12.33 -6.21
C ARG A 17 18.92 12.94 -5.17
N PRO A 18 18.56 14.05 -4.50
CA PRO A 18 19.31 14.54 -3.35
C PRO A 18 19.46 13.42 -2.31
N PRO A 19 20.64 13.21 -1.71
CA PRO A 19 20.92 12.10 -0.80
C PRO A 19 20.06 12.09 0.49
N ASP A 20 19.33 13.18 0.72
CA ASP A 20 18.44 13.47 1.84
C ASP A 20 16.95 13.17 1.55
N GLU A 21 16.60 12.93 0.28
CA GLU A 21 15.29 12.47 -0.23
C GLU A 21 14.95 10.99 0.08
N PRO A 22 13.99 10.57 0.94
CA PRO A 22 13.65 9.15 1.12
C PRO A 22 13.22 8.45 -0.18
N ALA A 23 13.98 7.45 -0.66
CA ALA A 23 13.68 6.65 -1.87
C ALA A 23 12.20 6.18 -1.93
N VAL A 24 11.45 6.39 -3.02
CA VAL A 24 10.16 5.70 -3.20
C VAL A 24 10.47 4.24 -3.52
N VAL A 25 9.94 3.31 -2.75
CA VAL A 25 10.25 1.87 -2.86
C VAL A 25 9.05 1.01 -3.24
N ALA A 26 7.84 1.51 -3.03
CA ALA A 26 6.59 0.83 -3.37
C ALA A 26 5.42 1.82 -3.43
N ASN A 27 4.26 1.33 -3.85
CA ASN A 27 2.97 2.03 -3.70
C ASN A 27 2.07 1.23 -2.74
N CYS A 28 1.26 1.95 -1.98
CA CYS A 28 0.27 1.38 -1.07
C CYS A 28 -0.90 0.82 -1.86
N ALA A 29 -1.21 -0.46 -1.67
CA ALA A 29 -2.27 -1.12 -2.44
C ALA A 29 -3.70 -0.67 -2.11
N GLN A 30 -3.90 0.09 -1.03
CA GLN A 30 -5.23 0.58 -0.61
C GLN A 30 -5.52 2.00 -1.08
N CYS A 31 -4.55 2.91 -0.99
CA CYS A 31 -4.74 4.32 -1.32
C CYS A 31 -3.95 4.77 -2.57
N ASP A 32 -3.21 3.87 -3.21
CA ASP A 32 -2.28 4.12 -4.31
C ASP A 32 -1.18 5.16 -4.01
N GLY A 33 -1.00 5.53 -2.73
CA GLY A 33 0.01 6.48 -2.28
C GLY A 33 1.43 5.90 -2.30
N GLU A 34 2.42 6.76 -2.48
CA GLU A 34 3.83 6.37 -2.46
C GLU A 34 4.26 5.87 -1.07
N ILE A 35 5.15 4.87 -1.04
CA ILE A 35 5.80 4.35 0.17
C ILE A 35 7.29 4.64 0.05
N TYR A 36 7.85 5.31 1.05
CA TYR A 36 9.24 5.69 1.08
C TYR A 36 10.11 4.72 1.89
N ALA A 37 11.40 4.68 1.59
CA ALA A 37 12.38 3.91 2.35
C ALA A 37 12.46 4.43 3.80
N GLY A 38 12.15 3.56 4.75
CA GLY A 38 12.10 3.88 6.17
C GLY A 38 10.68 4.01 6.73
N ASP A 39 9.64 4.00 5.88
CA ASP A 39 8.25 4.01 6.32
C ASP A 39 7.86 2.70 7.03
N GLU A 40 7.00 2.82 8.04
CA GLU A 40 6.37 1.67 8.69
C GLU A 40 5.24 1.11 7.79
N VAL A 41 5.34 -0.17 7.45
CA VAL A 41 4.42 -0.84 6.53
C VAL A 41 3.99 -2.22 7.03
N LYS A 42 2.85 -2.69 6.54
CA LYS A 42 2.42 -4.09 6.64
C LYS A 42 2.30 -4.69 5.24
N ARG A 43 2.49 -6.01 5.14
CA ARG A 43 2.30 -6.75 3.90
C ARG A 43 1.11 -7.69 3.98
N THR A 44 0.37 -7.79 2.89
CA THR A 44 -0.71 -8.76 2.73
C THR A 44 -0.14 -10.14 2.38
N PRO A 45 -0.89 -11.23 2.57
CA PRO A 45 -0.48 -12.56 2.13
C PRO A 45 -0.21 -12.66 0.63
N ASP A 46 -0.86 -11.81 -0.17
CA ASP A 46 -0.71 -11.72 -1.63
C ASP A 46 0.54 -10.91 -2.05
N GLY A 47 1.30 -10.39 -1.09
CA GLY A 47 2.55 -9.66 -1.32
C GLY A 47 2.38 -8.14 -1.50
N GLU A 48 1.18 -7.61 -1.32
CA GLU A 48 0.89 -6.18 -1.41
C GLU A 48 1.44 -5.44 -0.18
N THR A 49 1.86 -4.18 -0.34
CA THR A 49 2.37 -3.36 0.76
C THR A 49 1.38 -2.25 1.10
N LEU A 50 1.18 -2.00 2.39
CA LEU A 50 0.21 -1.05 2.93
C LEU A 50 0.89 -0.15 3.96
N HIS A 51 0.55 1.14 3.96
CA HIS A 51 0.99 2.07 5.02
C HIS A 51 0.48 1.59 6.39
N ASN A 52 1.35 1.64 7.39
CA ASN A 52 1.05 1.23 8.76
C ASN A 52 1.69 2.23 9.74
N GLY A 53 1.05 3.37 9.93
CA GLY A 53 1.58 4.44 10.80
C GLY A 53 0.53 5.48 11.20
N TYR A 54 0.92 6.38 12.10
CA TYR A 54 0.04 7.41 12.64
C TYR A 54 -0.39 8.41 11.55
N GLY A 55 -1.66 8.36 11.16
CA GLY A 55 -2.29 9.28 10.20
C GLY A 55 -2.59 8.69 8.82
N TYR A 56 -2.00 7.55 8.48
CA TYR A 56 -2.21 6.82 7.22
C TYR A 56 -2.15 5.30 7.46
N ASP A 57 -2.93 4.76 8.41
CA ASP A 57 -2.98 3.31 8.66
C ASP A 57 -3.93 2.62 7.67
N CYS A 58 -3.52 2.59 6.41
CA CYS A 58 -4.23 1.89 5.34
C CYS A 58 -4.28 0.37 5.59
N ALA A 59 -3.33 -0.17 6.34
CA ALA A 59 -3.32 -1.57 6.72
C ALA A 59 -4.48 -1.93 7.68
N LYS A 60 -4.86 -1.02 8.58
CA LYS A 60 -6.04 -1.19 9.43
C LYS A 60 -7.33 -1.17 8.61
N GLU A 61 -7.50 -0.18 7.72
CA GLU A 61 -8.68 -0.13 6.85
C GLU A 61 -8.81 -1.39 5.96
N TYR A 62 -7.69 -1.84 5.39
CA TYR A 62 -7.64 -3.07 4.60
C TYR A 62 -8.01 -4.30 5.45
N ALA A 63 -7.51 -4.39 6.68
CA ALA A 63 -7.86 -5.46 7.61
C ALA A 63 -9.35 -5.41 7.97
N ASP A 64 -9.90 -4.23 8.22
CA ASP A 64 -11.31 -4.05 8.57
C ASP A 64 -12.23 -4.51 7.41
N LEU A 65 -11.92 -4.12 6.17
CA LEU A 65 -12.67 -4.53 4.97
C LEU A 65 -12.65 -6.05 4.72
N ARG A 66 -11.59 -6.74 5.11
CA ARG A 66 -11.45 -8.19 4.87
C ARG A 66 -11.85 -9.06 6.07
N THR A 67 -11.89 -8.49 7.27
CA THR A 67 -12.17 -9.23 8.51
C THR A 67 -13.62 -9.07 8.96
N PHE A 68 -14.23 -7.90 8.76
CA PHE A 68 -15.60 -7.65 9.18
C PHE A 68 -16.55 -7.78 7.99
N ASN A 69 -17.46 -8.76 8.07
CA ASN A 69 -18.48 -9.01 7.04
C ASN A 69 -19.78 -8.22 7.26
N ALA A 70 -19.91 -7.52 8.39
CA ALA A 70 -21.05 -6.70 8.75
C ALA A 70 -20.63 -5.58 9.70
N MET A 71 -21.22 -4.39 9.53
CA MET A 71 -21.04 -3.22 10.39
C MET A 71 -22.40 -2.61 10.70
N GLY A 72 -22.66 -2.26 11.95
CA GLY A 72 -23.93 -1.64 12.38
C GLY A 72 -24.09 -1.64 13.90
N THR A 73 -25.26 -1.22 14.37
CA THR A 73 -25.58 -1.26 15.81
C THR A 73 -26.20 -2.61 16.13
N ILE A 74 -25.65 -3.30 17.14
CA ILE A 74 -26.21 -4.59 17.55
C ILE A 74 -27.52 -4.36 18.32
N ASN A 75 -28.60 -4.96 17.87
CA ASN A 75 -29.90 -4.88 18.54
C ASN A 75 -29.96 -5.83 19.75
N ILE A 76 -31.02 -5.75 20.55
CA ILE A 76 -31.17 -6.59 21.77
C ILE A 76 -31.24 -8.10 21.49
N ARG A 77 -31.40 -8.48 20.22
CA ARG A 77 -31.46 -9.88 19.77
C ARG A 77 -30.10 -10.39 19.27
N GLY A 78 -29.08 -9.54 19.25
CA GLY A 78 -27.74 -9.90 18.79
C GLY A 78 -27.56 -9.80 17.27
N GLU A 79 -28.48 -9.15 16.57
CA GLU A 79 -28.40 -8.93 15.12
C GLU A 79 -27.86 -7.53 14.84
N ILE A 80 -27.13 -7.37 13.74
CA ILE A 80 -26.63 -6.08 13.27
C ILE A 80 -27.73 -5.45 12.39
N ASP A 81 -28.30 -4.31 12.83
CA ASP A 81 -29.25 -3.47 12.06
C ASP A 81 -28.54 -2.54 11.08
#